data_AF-A0A292REE8-F1
#
_entry.id   AF-A0A292REE8-F1
#
_cell.length_a   1.000
_cell.length_b   1.000
_cell.length_c   1.000
_cell.angle_alpha   90.00
_cell.angle_beta   90.00
_cell.angle_gamma   90.00
#
_symmetry.space_group_name_H-M   'P 1'
#
loop_
_entity.id
_entity.type
_entity.pdbx_description
1 polymer ?
#
loop_
_entity_poly.entity_id
_entity_poly.type
_entity_poly.pdbx_seq_one_letter_code
_entity_poly.pdbx_strand_id
1 'polypeptide(L)'
;MVSSTGYNLAINPNISSGMTVSNTMRVNSQRKQQEKVVTVKNAKIKYHKIKSSDKYTVYGNWSDDYAYEVDKEITNSPEISALRSRYRLITFKNPISKSLYLKDCYIIDFIEAPQRYKGEGTKVVQALVERSLADKNCKGRVVVNAEIIDGKTSPAGFFYKLGFRFVEPERNEILRSWVKQNTLIDAPKLTGMMYLPEKNIQKVLLYNENLL
;
A
#
# COMPACT_ATOMS: atom_id res chain seq x y z
N MET A 1 26.20 -32.22 -20.98
CA MET A 1 25.64 -33.29 -20.12
C MET A 1 25.10 -32.66 -18.85
N VAL A 2 23.80 -32.88 -18.61
CA VAL A 2 22.98 -32.87 -17.37
C VAL A 2 23.81 -32.73 -16.07
N SER A 3 23.47 -31.90 -15.07
CA SER A 3 22.24 -32.07 -14.28
C SER A 3 21.68 -30.83 -13.55
N SER A 4 20.37 -30.89 -13.44
CA SER A 4 19.46 -30.13 -12.59
C SER A 4 19.67 -30.37 -11.10
N THR A 5 19.60 -29.30 -10.29
CA THR A 5 19.07 -29.39 -8.92
C THR A 5 18.21 -28.17 -8.63
N GLY A 6 16.91 -28.40 -8.45
CA GLY A 6 15.97 -27.40 -7.98
C GLY A 6 16.10 -27.22 -6.49
N TYR A 7 16.18 -25.97 -6.03
CA TYR A 7 16.09 -25.64 -4.62
C TYR A 7 14.66 -25.15 -4.32
N ASN A 8 13.85 -26.06 -3.80
CA ASN A 8 12.65 -25.71 -3.05
C ASN A 8 13.10 -25.28 -1.65
N LEU A 9 13.01 -23.99 -1.34
CA LEU A 9 13.14 -23.50 0.03
C LEU A 9 11.77 -23.45 0.68
N ALA A 10 11.39 -24.56 1.33
CA ALA A 10 10.31 -24.57 2.30
C ALA A 10 10.83 -23.99 3.62
N ILE A 11 10.17 -22.95 4.15
CA ILE A 11 10.47 -22.39 5.47
C ILE A 11 9.41 -22.88 6.45
N ASN A 12 9.87 -23.65 7.43
CA ASN A 12 9.11 -24.13 8.58
C ASN A 12 8.91 -22.98 9.58
N PRO A 13 7.71 -22.73 10.12
CA PRO A 13 7.46 -21.57 10.97
C PRO A 13 7.64 -21.98 12.43
N ASN A 14 8.81 -21.77 13.03
CA ASN A 14 8.99 -21.65 14.48
C ASN A 14 10.46 -21.37 14.85
N ILE A 15 10.90 -20.11 14.71
CA ILE A 15 11.99 -19.57 15.53
C ILE A 15 11.66 -18.10 15.82
N SER A 16 11.35 -17.84 17.09
CA SER A 16 11.13 -16.52 17.67
C SER A 16 12.42 -16.00 18.30
N SER A 17 12.97 -14.90 17.80
CA SER A 17 13.86 -14.01 18.57
C SER A 17 14.25 -12.78 17.75
N GLY A 18 14.15 -11.60 18.37
CA GLY A 18 14.84 -10.39 17.91
C GLY A 18 13.91 -9.27 17.47
N MET A 19 13.90 -8.19 18.23
CA MET A 19 13.11 -6.98 18.00
C MET A 19 13.43 -6.34 16.64
N THR A 20 12.40 -6.15 15.82
CA THR A 20 12.32 -5.03 14.88
C THR A 20 10.83 -4.75 14.69
N VAL A 21 10.38 -3.56 15.09
CA VAL A 21 9.01 -3.11 14.85
C VAL A 21 8.89 -2.76 13.36
N SER A 22 8.86 -3.80 12.53
CA SER A 22 8.44 -3.70 11.15
C SER A 22 6.92 -3.58 11.16
N ASN A 23 6.40 -2.53 10.51
CA ASN A 23 4.98 -2.42 10.16
C ASN A 23 4.57 -3.63 9.31
N THR A 24 4.30 -4.75 9.96
CA THR A 24 3.95 -6.02 9.35
C THR A 24 2.44 -6.13 9.35
N MET A 25 1.88 -6.18 8.14
CA MET A 25 0.46 -6.36 7.94
C MET A 25 0.01 -7.69 8.57
N ARG A 26 -0.92 -7.63 9.52
CA ARG A 26 -1.77 -8.80 9.83
C ARG A 26 -2.85 -8.88 8.77
N VAL A 27 -2.58 -9.69 7.74
CA VAL A 27 -3.59 -10.10 6.77
C VAL A 27 -4.54 -11.05 7.49
N ASN A 28 -5.69 -10.55 7.93
CA ASN A 28 -6.79 -11.44 8.32
C ASN A 28 -7.19 -12.24 7.08
N SER A 29 -7.23 -13.57 7.23
CA SER A 29 -7.55 -14.57 6.22
C SER A 29 -8.99 -14.41 5.71
N GLN A 30 -9.24 -13.44 4.82
CA GLN A 30 -10.53 -13.30 4.15
C GLN A 30 -10.34 -13.01 2.65
N ARG A 31 -10.73 -14.02 1.85
CA ARG A 31 -10.90 -14.06 0.39
C ARG A 31 -9.68 -13.62 -0.44
N LYS A 32 -9.08 -14.57 -1.18
CA LYS A 32 -8.19 -14.29 -2.33
C LYS A 32 -8.91 -13.31 -3.26
N GLN A 33 -8.51 -12.05 -3.21
CA GLN A 33 -9.03 -11.03 -4.11
C GLN A 33 -8.58 -11.39 -5.52
N GLN A 34 -9.47 -11.31 -6.50
CA GLN A 34 -9.16 -11.66 -7.88
C GLN A 34 -8.18 -10.62 -8.44
N GLU A 35 -6.92 -11.03 -8.59
CA GLU A 35 -5.88 -10.24 -9.25
C GLU A 35 -6.32 -9.90 -10.67
N LYS A 36 -6.21 -8.62 -11.05
CA LYS A 36 -6.48 -8.15 -12.40
C LYS A 36 -5.19 -7.64 -13.01
N VAL A 37 -4.98 -7.98 -14.29
CA VAL A 37 -3.82 -7.55 -15.06
C VAL A 37 -4.26 -6.54 -16.11
N VAL A 38 -3.58 -5.41 -16.18
CA VAL A 38 -3.68 -4.48 -17.31
C VAL A 38 -2.33 -4.50 -18.04
N THR A 39 -2.39 -4.67 -19.37
CA THR A 39 -1.20 -4.71 -20.22
C THR A 39 -1.27 -3.55 -21.20
N VAL A 40 -0.22 -2.72 -21.25
CA VAL A 40 -0.08 -1.61 -22.19
C VAL A 40 1.34 -1.65 -22.76
N LYS A 41 1.48 -1.73 -24.10
CA LYS A 41 2.77 -1.68 -24.82
C LYS A 41 3.85 -2.55 -24.16
N ASN A 42 3.56 -3.83 -23.93
CA ASN A 42 4.45 -4.84 -23.33
C ASN A 42 4.79 -4.68 -21.83
N ALA A 43 4.32 -3.61 -21.16
CA ALA A 43 4.38 -3.50 -19.71
C ALA A 43 3.08 -3.99 -19.06
N LYS A 44 3.19 -4.61 -17.89
CA LYS A 44 2.10 -5.24 -17.15
C LYS A 44 2.00 -4.66 -15.75
N ILE A 45 0.77 -4.42 -15.28
CA ILE A 45 0.48 -4.12 -13.88
C ILE A 45 -0.49 -5.15 -13.34
N LYS A 46 -0.17 -5.69 -12.17
CA LYS A 46 -1.08 -6.47 -11.35
C LYS A 46 -1.60 -5.59 -10.24
N TYR A 47 -2.92 -5.61 -10.05
CA TYR A 47 -3.57 -4.89 -8.98
C TYR A 47 -4.79 -5.67 -8.49
N HIS A 48 -5.20 -5.36 -7.27
CA HIS A 48 -6.49 -5.74 -6.72
C HIS A 48 -7.26 -4.51 -6.26
N LYS A 49 -8.60 -4.64 -6.24
CA LYS A 49 -9.48 -3.59 -5.75
C LYS A 49 -9.95 -3.97 -4.34
N ILE A 50 -9.69 -3.10 -3.37
CA ILE A 50 -10.26 -3.19 -2.03
C ILE A 50 -11.61 -2.47 -2.04
N LYS A 51 -12.62 -3.09 -1.44
CA LYS A 51 -13.89 -2.44 -1.15
C LYS A 51 -13.95 -2.06 0.33
N SER A 52 -14.63 -0.96 0.63
CA SER A 52 -14.85 -0.50 2.01
C SER A 52 -15.60 -1.55 2.85
N SER A 53 -16.41 -2.41 2.19
CA SER A 53 -17.06 -3.57 2.80
C SER A 53 -16.08 -4.57 3.41
N ASP A 54 -14.87 -4.64 2.88
CA ASP A 54 -13.85 -5.62 3.29
C ASP A 54 -13.19 -5.20 4.62
N LYS A 55 -13.50 -4.00 5.14
CA LYS A 55 -13.02 -3.46 6.42
C LYS A 55 -11.51 -3.67 6.60
N TYR A 56 -10.75 -3.26 5.59
CA TYR A 56 -9.29 -3.40 5.60
C TYR A 56 -8.68 -2.37 6.55
N THR A 57 -8.06 -2.85 7.64
CA THR A 57 -7.45 -1.99 8.66
C THR A 57 -6.07 -1.52 8.25
N VAL A 58 -5.80 -0.23 8.41
CA VAL A 58 -4.50 0.38 8.12
C VAL A 58 -3.96 1.19 9.28
N TYR A 59 -2.64 1.37 9.28
CA TYR A 59 -1.91 2.16 10.26
C TYR A 59 -1.19 3.31 9.56
N GLY A 60 -0.85 4.35 10.33
CA GLY A 60 -0.14 5.54 9.85
C GLY A 60 -1.04 6.73 9.54
N ASN A 61 -0.44 7.79 9.01
CA ASN A 61 -1.13 9.05 8.73
C ASN A 61 -1.70 9.05 7.30
N TRP A 62 -2.96 8.65 7.18
CA TRP A 62 -3.70 8.64 5.92
C TRP A 62 -4.48 9.93 5.76
N SER A 63 -4.64 10.37 4.51
CA SER A 63 -5.58 11.43 4.18
C SER A 63 -7.02 10.94 4.42
N ASP A 64 -7.88 11.84 4.90
CA ASP A 64 -9.32 11.63 5.08
C ASP A 64 -10.01 11.15 3.79
N ASP A 65 -9.43 11.45 2.63
CA ASP A 65 -9.93 10.98 1.34
C ASP A 65 -9.76 9.46 1.19
N TYR A 66 -8.77 8.86 1.84
CA TYR A 66 -8.38 7.45 1.70
C TYR A 66 -8.84 6.57 2.85
N ALA A 67 -8.92 7.10 4.06
CA ALA A 67 -9.28 6.33 5.23
C ALA A 67 -10.38 7.02 6.06
N TYR A 68 -11.06 6.24 6.89
CA TYR A 68 -12.00 6.74 7.88
C TYR A 68 -11.78 6.05 9.23
N GLU A 69 -11.96 6.81 10.29
CA GLU A 69 -11.87 6.32 11.66
C GLU A 69 -13.22 5.72 12.09
N VAL A 70 -13.15 4.59 12.78
CA VAL A 70 -14.29 4.00 13.48
C VAL A 70 -13.88 3.71 14.91
N ASP A 71 -14.68 4.23 15.84
CA ASP A 71 -14.57 3.92 17.25
C ASP A 71 -14.97 2.45 17.47
N LYS A 72 -14.02 1.66 17.98
CA LYS A 72 -14.27 0.34 18.50
C LYS A 72 -14.26 0.39 20.00
N GLU A 73 -15.40 0.08 20.59
CA GLU A 73 -15.45 -0.29 21.99
C GLU A 73 -14.53 -1.51 22.18
N ILE A 74 -13.57 -1.39 23.10
CA ILE A 74 -12.87 -2.56 23.61
C ILE A 74 -13.91 -3.31 24.44
N THR A 75 -14.68 -4.16 23.77
CA THR A 75 -15.56 -5.10 24.45
C THR A 75 -14.64 -6.11 25.10
N ASN A 76 -14.69 -6.13 26.43
CA ASN A 76 -14.14 -7.23 27.20
C ASN A 76 -14.65 -8.54 26.61
N SER A 77 -13.80 -9.57 26.56
CA SER A 77 -14.13 -10.90 26.03
C SER A 77 -15.52 -11.36 26.53
N PRO A 78 -16.25 -12.20 25.75
CA PRO A 78 -17.56 -12.69 26.16
C PRO A 78 -17.58 -13.27 27.59
N GLU A 79 -16.45 -13.80 28.06
CA GLU A 79 -16.24 -14.30 29.43
C GLU A 79 -16.45 -13.24 30.52
N ILE A 80 -15.99 -12.00 30.30
CA ILE A 80 -16.11 -10.91 31.28
C ILE A 80 -17.55 -10.37 31.34
N SER A 81 -18.27 -10.42 30.21
CA SER A 81 -19.70 -10.06 30.19
C SER A 81 -20.55 -10.99 31.07
N ALA A 82 -20.22 -12.29 31.10
CA ALA A 82 -20.86 -13.29 31.94
C ALA A 82 -20.51 -13.16 33.43
N LEU A 83 -19.36 -12.57 33.76
CA LEU A 83 -18.97 -12.27 35.15
C LEU A 83 -19.67 -11.00 35.68
N ARG A 84 -19.95 -10.02 34.82
CA ARG A 84 -20.68 -8.78 35.17
C ARG A 84 -22.13 -9.03 35.60
N SER A 85 -22.77 -10.08 35.09
CA SER A 85 -24.15 -10.44 35.49
C SER A 85 -24.19 -11.18 36.82
N ARG A 86 -23.13 -11.94 37.16
CA ARG A 86 -23.03 -12.69 38.42
C ARG A 86 -22.54 -11.84 39.59
N TYR A 87 -21.58 -10.96 39.34
CA TYR A 87 -20.99 -10.09 40.34
C TYR A 87 -21.33 -8.65 39.98
N ARG A 88 -21.96 -7.91 40.89
CA ARG A 88 -22.39 -6.52 40.71
C ARG A 88 -21.17 -5.58 40.70
N LEU A 89 -20.30 -5.77 39.71
CA LEU A 89 -18.99 -5.12 39.58
C LEU A 89 -19.18 -3.65 39.20
N ILE A 90 -18.36 -2.78 39.80
CA ILE A 90 -18.25 -1.36 39.44
C ILE A 90 -17.76 -1.28 37.99
N THR A 91 -18.55 -0.65 37.12
CA THR A 91 -18.20 -0.48 35.71
C THR A 91 -17.44 0.82 35.49
N PHE A 92 -16.18 0.72 35.06
CA PHE A 92 -15.47 1.84 34.44
C PHE A 92 -15.89 1.95 32.96
N LYS A 93 -15.90 3.18 32.41
CA LYS A 93 -16.08 3.36 30.95
C LYS A 93 -14.97 2.58 30.24
N ASN A 94 -15.35 1.68 29.34
CA ASN A 94 -14.37 0.93 28.56
C ASN A 94 -13.55 1.91 27.72
N PRO A 95 -12.22 1.72 27.62
CA PRO A 95 -11.41 2.53 26.72
C PRO A 95 -11.90 2.31 25.28
N ILE A 96 -12.11 3.42 24.55
CA ILE A 96 -12.47 3.41 23.15
C ILE A 96 -11.17 3.32 22.35
N SER A 97 -11.06 2.33 21.47
CA SER A 97 -9.94 2.21 20.54
C SER A 97 -10.37 2.70 19.16
N LYS A 98 -9.53 3.50 18.50
CA LYS A 98 -9.80 3.95 17.14
C LYS A 98 -9.21 2.97 16.14
N SER A 99 -10.00 2.56 15.16
CA SER A 99 -9.53 1.76 14.02
C SER A 99 -9.65 2.55 12.73
N LEU A 100 -8.57 2.63 11.96
CA LEU A 100 -8.56 3.23 10.63
C LEU A 100 -8.92 2.18 9.57
N TYR A 101 -9.86 2.49 8.69
CA TYR A 101 -10.28 1.64 7.59
C TYR A 101 -10.09 2.32 6.24
N LEU A 102 -9.59 1.58 5.25
CA LEU A 102 -9.47 2.08 3.88
C LEU A 102 -10.84 2.17 3.19
N LYS A 103 -11.05 3.26 2.45
CA LYS A 103 -12.12 3.39 1.47
C LYS A 103 -11.80 2.59 0.21
N ASP A 104 -12.78 2.47 -0.70
CA ASP A 104 -12.60 1.79 -1.99
C ASP A 104 -11.37 2.34 -2.73
N CYS A 105 -10.40 1.48 -3.00
CA CYS A 105 -9.14 1.86 -3.65
C CYS A 105 -8.55 0.70 -4.47
N TYR A 106 -7.65 1.05 -5.39
CA TYR A 106 -6.86 0.10 -6.15
C TYR A 106 -5.47 -0.04 -5.50
N ILE A 107 -5.06 -1.26 -5.20
CA ILE A 107 -3.71 -1.55 -4.71
C ILE A 107 -2.88 -2.16 -5.83
N ILE A 108 -1.72 -1.56 -6.08
CA ILE A 108 -0.73 -2.09 -7.01
C ILE A 108 0.07 -3.17 -6.30
N ASP A 109 0.02 -4.40 -6.83
CA ASP A 109 0.80 -5.53 -6.33
C ASP A 109 2.14 -5.63 -7.03
N PHE A 110 2.15 -5.43 -8.35
CA PHE A 110 3.34 -5.65 -9.16
C PHE A 110 3.30 -4.84 -10.46
N ILE A 111 4.46 -4.32 -10.87
CA ILE A 111 4.66 -3.69 -12.18
C ILE A 111 5.84 -4.35 -12.86
N GLU A 112 5.62 -4.77 -14.09
CA GLU A 112 6.63 -5.32 -14.99
C GLU A 112 6.75 -4.42 -16.21
N ALA A 113 7.96 -3.98 -16.52
CA ALA A 113 8.25 -3.27 -17.77
C ALA A 113 9.44 -3.95 -18.45
N PRO A 114 9.38 -4.16 -19.78
CA PRO A 114 10.42 -4.88 -20.51
C PRO A 114 11.74 -4.11 -20.53
N GLN A 115 11.71 -2.77 -20.44
CA GLN A 115 12.91 -1.95 -20.40
C GLN A 115 12.82 -0.80 -19.39
N ARG A 116 13.88 -0.62 -18.59
CA ARG A 116 13.97 0.47 -17.61
C ARG A 116 14.07 1.82 -18.33
N TYR A 117 13.53 2.86 -17.70
CA TYR A 117 13.63 4.27 -18.12
C TYR A 117 13.01 4.64 -19.47
N LYS A 118 12.26 3.75 -20.14
CA LYS A 118 11.52 4.06 -21.38
C LYS A 118 10.11 4.63 -21.17
N GLY A 119 9.72 4.90 -19.92
CA GLY A 119 8.41 5.46 -19.58
C GLY A 119 7.22 4.49 -19.73
N GLU A 120 7.45 3.23 -20.09
CA GLU A 120 6.39 2.22 -20.24
C GLU A 120 5.69 1.92 -18.90
N GLY A 121 6.47 1.81 -17.81
CA GLY A 121 5.90 1.66 -16.46
C GLY A 121 4.98 2.82 -16.07
N THR A 122 5.31 4.05 -16.49
CA THR A 122 4.45 5.22 -16.25
C THR A 122 3.11 5.09 -16.96
N LYS A 123 3.12 4.67 -18.24
CA LYS A 123 1.88 4.52 -19.05
C LYS A 123 0.93 3.52 -18.43
N VAL A 124 1.45 2.45 -17.87
CA VAL A 124 0.63 1.45 -17.19
C VAL A 124 0.04 2.00 -15.89
N VAL A 125 0.79 2.80 -15.12
CA VAL A 125 0.27 3.49 -13.94
C VAL A 125 -0.80 4.51 -14.33
N GLN A 126 -0.60 5.27 -15.41
CA GLN A 126 -1.60 6.20 -15.97
C GLN A 126 -2.90 5.47 -16.30
N ALA A 127 -2.83 4.36 -17.05
CA ALA A 127 -4.00 3.55 -17.39
C ALA A 127 -4.74 3.03 -16.13
N LEU A 128 -4.02 2.68 -15.06
CA LEU A 128 -4.64 2.29 -13.80
C LEU A 128 -5.33 3.47 -13.10
N VAL A 129 -4.71 4.65 -13.10
CA VAL A 129 -5.29 5.87 -12.52
C VAL A 129 -6.55 6.28 -13.28
N GLU A 130 -6.53 6.27 -14.62
CA GLU A 130 -7.71 6.51 -15.46
C GLU A 130 -8.84 5.54 -15.13
N ARG A 131 -8.52 4.25 -14.97
CA ARG A 131 -9.49 3.23 -14.57
C ARG A 131 -10.05 3.49 -13.17
N SER A 132 -9.21 3.91 -12.23
CA SER A 132 -9.62 4.25 -10.86
C SER A 132 -10.51 5.50 -10.82
N LEU A 133 -10.29 6.45 -11.73
CA LEU A 133 -11.13 7.65 -11.90
C LEU A 133 -12.49 7.32 -12.51
N ALA A 134 -12.53 6.42 -13.49
CA ALA A 134 -13.78 5.96 -14.09
C ALA A 134 -14.69 5.22 -13.08
N ASP A 135 -14.11 4.68 -12.01
CA ASP A 135 -14.84 4.03 -10.93
C ASP A 135 -15.39 5.06 -9.92
N LYS A 136 -16.72 5.20 -9.90
CA LYS A 136 -17.45 6.14 -9.05
C LYS A 136 -17.13 6.02 -7.56
N ASN A 137 -16.78 4.81 -7.09
CA ASN A 137 -16.49 4.59 -5.68
C ASN A 137 -15.03 4.91 -5.34
N CYS A 138 -14.11 4.57 -6.23
CA CYS A 138 -12.68 4.76 -6.00
C CYS A 138 -12.23 6.21 -6.19
N LYS A 139 -12.87 6.97 -7.10
CA LYS A 139 -12.54 8.39 -7.33
C LYS A 139 -11.04 8.65 -7.55
N GLY A 140 -10.36 7.75 -8.27
CA GLY A 140 -8.92 7.88 -8.54
C GLY A 140 -8.00 7.43 -7.40
N ARG A 141 -8.51 6.80 -6.33
CA ARG A 141 -7.69 6.28 -5.24
C ARG A 141 -6.81 5.11 -5.68
N VAL A 142 -5.51 5.28 -5.55
CA VAL A 142 -4.50 4.26 -5.85
C VAL A 142 -3.47 4.22 -4.73
N VAL A 143 -3.19 3.01 -4.25
CA VAL A 143 -2.24 2.71 -3.18
C VAL A 143 -1.20 1.74 -3.72
N VAL A 144 0.02 1.85 -3.24
CA VAL A 144 1.10 0.91 -3.57
C VAL A 144 1.96 0.68 -2.34
N ASN A 145 2.37 -0.57 -2.14
CA ASN A 145 3.46 -0.87 -1.22
C ASN A 145 4.77 -0.83 -2.01
N ALA A 146 5.56 0.23 -1.84
CA ALA A 146 6.83 0.36 -2.53
C ALA A 146 7.87 -0.55 -1.85
N GLU A 147 8.08 -1.75 -2.39
CA GLU A 147 9.08 -2.70 -1.89
C GLU A 147 10.21 -2.91 -2.90
N ILE A 148 11.44 -2.96 -2.39
CA ILE A 148 12.63 -3.18 -3.20
C ILE A 148 12.87 -4.68 -3.31
N ILE A 149 12.51 -5.27 -4.45
CA ILE A 149 12.69 -6.71 -4.70
C ILE A 149 14.09 -7.02 -5.27
N ASP A 150 14.61 -6.14 -6.13
CA ASP A 150 15.85 -6.39 -6.87
C ASP A 150 17.12 -5.84 -6.21
N GLY A 151 16.97 -5.17 -5.06
CA GLY A 151 18.06 -4.52 -4.30
C GLY A 151 18.74 -3.33 -5.00
N LYS A 152 18.37 -3.04 -6.26
CA LYS A 152 19.05 -2.08 -7.14
C LYS A 152 18.17 -0.88 -7.48
N THR A 153 16.88 -1.10 -7.67
CA THR A 153 15.94 -0.03 -8.00
C THR A 153 15.36 0.62 -6.75
N SER A 154 14.92 1.87 -6.89
CA SER A 154 14.10 2.55 -5.89
C SER A 154 12.69 2.74 -6.44
N PRO A 155 11.76 1.79 -6.19
CA PRO A 155 10.35 1.93 -6.56
C PRO A 155 9.72 3.16 -5.91
N ALA A 156 10.08 3.45 -4.65
CA ALA A 156 9.63 4.65 -3.96
C ALA A 156 10.00 5.93 -4.72
N GLY A 157 11.23 6.03 -5.23
CA GLY A 157 11.65 7.17 -6.05
C GLY A 157 10.85 7.30 -7.35
N PHE A 158 10.54 6.18 -8.01
CA PHE A 158 9.70 6.15 -9.21
C PHE A 158 8.28 6.67 -8.92
N PHE A 159 7.57 6.08 -7.95
CA PHE A 159 6.21 6.49 -7.61
C PHE A 159 6.15 7.93 -7.09
N TYR A 160 7.15 8.37 -6.33
CA TYR A 160 7.19 9.73 -5.79
C TYR A 160 7.31 10.79 -6.90
N LYS A 161 8.10 10.51 -7.94
CA LYS A 161 8.21 11.38 -9.13
C LYS A 161 6.87 11.53 -9.85
N LEU A 162 6.12 10.43 -10.00
CA LEU A 162 4.78 10.43 -10.58
C LEU A 162 3.80 11.28 -9.76
N GLY A 163 3.92 11.27 -8.43
CA GLY A 163 3.06 12.07 -7.56
C GLY A 163 2.59 11.35 -6.30
N PHE A 164 2.99 10.09 -6.10
CA PHE A 164 2.64 9.34 -4.91
C PHE A 164 3.38 9.88 -3.67
N ARG A 165 2.79 9.71 -2.50
CA ARG A 165 3.37 10.12 -1.22
C ARG A 165 3.30 8.97 -0.24
N PHE A 166 4.33 8.86 0.59
CA PHE A 166 4.33 7.95 1.72
C PHE A 166 3.25 8.33 2.73
N VAL A 167 2.70 7.32 3.39
CA VAL A 167 1.87 7.47 4.58
C VAL A 167 2.69 8.06 5.73
N GLU A 168 3.97 7.71 5.86
CA GLU A 168 4.86 8.35 6.82
C GLU A 168 5.42 9.69 6.28
N PRO A 169 5.18 10.83 6.94
CA PRO A 169 5.57 12.14 6.44
C PRO A 169 7.09 12.32 6.35
N GLU A 170 7.85 11.76 7.28
CA GLU A 170 9.32 11.85 7.34
C GLU A 170 9.98 11.35 6.04
N ARG A 171 9.47 10.25 5.47
CA ARG A 171 9.99 9.69 4.20
C ARG A 171 9.73 10.61 3.02
N ASN A 172 8.62 11.37 3.05
CA ASN A 172 8.33 12.35 2.00
C ASN A 172 9.33 13.51 2.02
N GLU A 173 9.85 13.91 3.18
CA GLU A 173 10.86 14.96 3.29
C GLU A 173 12.18 14.54 2.65
N ILE A 174 12.62 13.30 2.91
CA ILE A 174 13.82 12.72 2.30
C ILE A 174 13.70 12.72 0.77
N LEU A 175 12.58 12.21 0.24
CA LEU A 175 12.38 12.18 -1.21
C LEU A 175 12.19 13.57 -1.81
N ARG A 176 11.60 14.52 -1.08
CA ARG A 176 11.49 15.92 -1.53
C ARG A 176 12.87 16.54 -1.70
N SER A 177 13.77 16.35 -0.75
CA SER A 177 15.15 16.84 -0.82
C SER A 177 15.92 16.18 -1.96
N TRP A 178 15.77 14.88 -2.15
CA TRP A 178 16.37 14.15 -3.27
C TRP A 178 15.88 14.64 -4.64
N VAL A 179 14.57 14.81 -4.83
CA VAL A 179 14.02 15.31 -6.11
C VAL A 179 14.51 16.73 -6.40
N LYS A 180 14.67 17.58 -5.38
CA LYS A 180 15.22 18.95 -5.55
C LYS A 180 16.67 18.95 -6.01
N GLN A 181 17.47 17.99 -5.56
CA GLN A 181 18.88 17.85 -5.96
C GLN A 181 19.04 17.28 -7.39
N ASN A 182 17.95 16.83 -8.01
CA ASN A 182 17.87 16.30 -9.37
C ASN A 182 18.86 15.14 -9.67
N THR A 183 19.23 14.39 -8.64
CA THR A 183 20.21 13.30 -8.77
C THR A 183 19.52 12.02 -9.26
N LEU A 184 19.71 11.67 -10.54
CA LEU A 184 19.16 10.44 -11.13
C LEU A 184 19.84 9.16 -10.61
N ILE A 185 21.06 9.29 -10.09
CA ILE A 185 22.01 8.18 -9.93
C ILE A 185 21.90 7.50 -8.56
N ASP A 186 21.47 8.21 -7.52
CA ASP A 186 21.40 7.66 -6.16
C ASP A 186 20.05 7.96 -5.50
N ALA A 187 19.03 7.20 -5.91
CA ALA A 187 17.70 7.32 -5.35
C ALA A 187 17.64 6.66 -3.96
N PRO A 188 17.08 7.34 -2.94
CA PRO A 188 16.92 6.76 -1.62
C PRO A 188 16.19 5.42 -1.68
N LYS A 189 16.78 4.39 -1.07
CA LYS A 189 16.23 3.03 -0.99
C LYS A 189 15.21 2.94 0.15
N LEU A 190 14.12 3.69 0.01
CA LEU A 190 13.02 3.67 0.95
C LEU A 190 11.97 2.65 0.52
N THR A 191 11.38 1.97 1.50
CA THR A 191 10.25 1.06 1.31
C THR A 191 9.04 1.49 2.12
N GLY A 192 7.83 1.12 1.73
CA GLY A 192 6.64 1.35 2.55
C GLY A 192 5.42 1.79 1.74
N MET A 193 4.34 2.04 2.47
CA MET A 193 3.04 2.35 1.87
C MET A 193 3.02 3.76 1.31
N MET A 194 2.62 3.86 0.04
CA MET A 194 2.40 5.10 -0.65
C MET A 194 0.98 5.16 -1.22
N TYR A 195 0.43 6.37 -1.34
CA TYR A 195 -0.86 6.63 -1.95
C TYR A 195 -0.75 7.80 -2.92
N LEU A 196 -1.72 7.93 -3.83
CA LEU A 196 -1.81 9.04 -4.78
C LEU A 196 -2.77 10.13 -4.25
N PRO A 197 -2.28 11.27 -3.74
CA PRO A 197 -3.18 12.35 -3.30
C PRO A 197 -4.03 12.86 -4.47
N GLU A 198 -5.28 13.24 -4.21
CA GLU A 198 -6.22 13.71 -5.24
C GLU A 198 -5.63 14.88 -6.06
N LYS A 199 -5.01 15.84 -5.38
CA LYS A 199 -4.30 16.98 -5.98
C LYS A 199 -3.19 16.61 -6.98
N ASN A 200 -2.66 15.39 -6.90
CA ASN A 200 -1.56 14.92 -7.76
C ASN A 200 -2.04 14.02 -8.90
N ILE A 201 -3.33 13.71 -8.99
CA ILE A 201 -3.88 12.84 -10.03
C ILE A 201 -3.59 13.41 -11.42
N GLN A 202 -3.88 14.70 -11.63
CA GLN A 202 -3.62 15.38 -12.90
C GLN A 202 -2.13 15.32 -13.29
N LYS A 203 -1.22 15.44 -12.30
CA LYS A 203 0.22 15.32 -12.53
C LYS A 203 0.60 13.95 -13.08
N VAL A 204 -0.03 12.88 -12.61
CA VAL A 204 0.23 11.52 -13.11
C VAL A 204 -0.28 11.38 -14.55
N LEU A 205 -1.51 11.86 -14.81
CA LEU A 205 -2.12 11.75 -16.15
C LEU A 205 -1.33 12.51 -17.21
N LEU A 206 -0.85 13.71 -16.90
CA LEU A 206 -0.05 14.55 -17.81
C LEU A 206 1.44 14.22 -17.79
N TYR A 207 1.86 13.19 -17.04
CA TYR A 207 3.26 12.84 -16.89
C TYR A 207 3.83 12.38 -18.25
N ASN A 208 4.76 13.18 -18.81
CA ASN A 208 5.37 13.09 -20.16
C ASN A 208 4.64 13.81 -21.31
N GLU A 209 3.46 14.40 -21.12
CA GLU A 209 2.87 15.28 -22.15
C GLU A 209 3.55 16.66 -22.19
N ASN A 210 4.11 17.10 -21.06
CA ASN A 210 4.88 18.35 -20.93
C ASN A 210 6.39 18.19 -21.27
N LEU A 211 6.77 17.17 -22.03
CA LEU A 211 8.14 16.93 -22.53
C LEU A 211 8.21 16.94 -24.08
N LEU A 212 7.18 17.48 -24.73
CA LEU A 212 7.17 17.81 -26.17
C LEU A 212 7.41 19.31 -26.36
#